data_AF-A0A9E5NXW0-F1
#
_entry.id   AF-A0A9E5NXW0-F1
#
_cell.length_a   1.000
_cell.length_b   1.000
_cell.length_c   1.000
_cell.angle_alpha   90.00
_cell.angle_beta   90.00
_cell.angle_gamma   90.00
#
_symmetry.space_group_name_H-M   'P 1'
#
loop_
_entity.id
_entity.type
_entity.pdbx_description
1 polymer ?
#
loop_
_entity_poly.entity_id
_entity_poly.type
_entity_poly.pdbx_seq_one_letter_code
_entity_poly.pdbx_strand_id
1 'polypeptide(L)'
;MEQKIKKKAMELGVDLVGLLNLRDYDSPRSPDPRRYLESAKSIVLLAFRPLAGAFRYQENTWSKMPSYLYSIESAGNTAAYQLGRFMEREFGAECFLVQAHRPFELDEETYRSPIGSVSLRHG
;
A
#
# COMPACT_ATOMS: atom_id res chain seq x y z
N MET A 1 -19.89 5.20 2.18
CA MET A 1 -18.67 4.55 2.71
C MET A 1 -17.41 5.10 2.05
N GLU A 2 -17.31 4.98 0.73
CA GLU A 2 -16.15 5.41 -0.09
C GLU A 2 -15.59 6.81 0.27
N GLN A 3 -16.46 7.82 0.28
CA GLN A 3 -16.07 9.20 0.55
C GLN A 3 -15.53 9.41 1.98
N LYS A 4 -16.03 8.64 2.96
CA LYS A 4 -15.51 8.69 4.34
C LYS A 4 -14.10 8.09 4.41
N ILE A 5 -13.86 6.98 3.70
CA ILE A 5 -12.53 6.35 3.62
C ILE A 5 -11.54 7.31 2.95
N LYS A 6 -11.91 7.88 1.79
CA LYS A 6 -11.10 8.87 1.08
C LYS A 6 -10.80 10.08 1.96
N LYS A 7 -11.82 10.69 2.58
CA LYS A 7 -11.64 11.82 3.49
C LYS A 7 -10.69 11.48 4.63
N LYS A 8 -10.89 10.33 5.30
CA LYS A 8 -10.02 9.92 6.40
C LYS A 8 -8.58 9.70 5.94
N ALA A 9 -8.38 9.06 4.80
CA ALA A 9 -7.05 8.87 4.22
C ALA A 9 -6.36 10.19 3.91
N MET A 10 -7.05 11.18 3.34
CA MET A 10 -6.49 12.52 3.12
C MET A 10 -6.11 13.22 4.44
N GLU A 11 -6.93 13.09 5.49
CA GLU A 11 -6.61 13.60 6.84
C GLU A 11 -5.36 12.95 7.43
N LEU A 12 -5.03 11.72 7.00
CA LEU A 12 -3.83 10.98 7.42
C LEU A 12 -2.58 11.34 6.59
N GLY A 13 -2.67 12.32 5.70
CA GLY A 13 -1.54 12.79 4.88
C GLY A 13 -1.28 11.97 3.62
N VAL A 14 -2.24 11.14 3.20
CA VAL A 14 -2.19 10.44 1.91
C VAL A 14 -2.40 11.46 0.78
N ASP A 15 -1.59 11.40 -0.27
CA ASP A 15 -1.72 12.32 -1.41
C ASP A 15 -2.78 11.87 -2.42
N LEU A 16 -2.91 10.56 -2.64
CA LEU A 16 -3.90 9.97 -3.54
C LEU A 16 -4.42 8.64 -2.98
N VAL A 17 -5.72 8.40 -3.15
CA VAL A 17 -6.40 7.19 -2.65
C VAL A 17 -7.09 6.48 -3.81
N GLY A 18 -6.71 5.23 -4.03
CA GLY A 18 -7.38 4.31 -4.95
C GLY A 18 -8.27 3.33 -4.21
N LEU A 19 -9.40 2.97 -4.80
CA LEU A 19 -10.30 1.95 -4.28
C LEU A 19 -10.62 0.99 -5.40
N LEU A 20 -10.30 -0.29 -5.20
CA LEU A 20 -10.40 -1.34 -6.20
C LEU A 20 -11.35 -2.41 -5.69
N ASN A 21 -12.22 -2.92 -6.57
CA ASN A 21 -13.02 -4.09 -6.28
C ASN A 21 -12.20 -5.34 -6.58
N LEU A 22 -12.13 -6.27 -5.62
CA LEU A 22 -11.32 -7.48 -5.78
C LEU A 22 -11.88 -8.44 -6.83
N ARG A 23 -13.16 -8.32 -7.22
CA ARG A 23 -13.69 -9.11 -8.33
C ARG A 23 -13.03 -8.75 -9.67
N ASP A 24 -12.62 -7.50 -9.83
CA ASP A 24 -12.04 -6.97 -11.07
C ASP A 24 -10.50 -6.95 -10.99
N TYR A 25 -9.92 -7.48 -9.91
CA TYR A 25 -8.48 -7.59 -9.72
C TYR A 25 -7.94 -8.83 -10.42
N ASP A 26 -7.14 -8.62 -11.45
CA ASP A 26 -6.39 -9.66 -12.16
C ASP A 26 -4.90 -9.29 -12.17
N SER A 27 -4.12 -10.05 -11.39
CA SER A 27 -2.67 -9.89 -11.34
C SER A 27 -2.01 -11.27 -11.34
N PRO A 28 -1.61 -11.78 -12.51
CA PRO A 28 -1.00 -13.11 -12.62
C PRO A 28 0.36 -13.23 -11.92
N ARG A 29 0.95 -12.11 -11.49
CA ARG A 29 2.26 -12.05 -10.79
C ARG A 29 2.13 -11.66 -9.32
N SER A 30 0.93 -11.72 -8.75
CA SER A 30 0.72 -11.49 -7.33
C SER A 30 -0.26 -12.52 -6.75
N PRO A 31 -0.09 -12.90 -5.48
CA PRO A 31 -1.06 -13.77 -4.81
C PRO A 31 -2.48 -13.17 -4.81
N ASP A 32 -3.51 -14.02 -4.83
CA ASP A 32 -4.88 -13.58 -4.55
C ASP A 32 -4.94 -13.04 -3.11
N PRO A 33 -5.34 -11.78 -2.88
CA PRO A 33 -5.51 -11.23 -1.53
C PRO A 33 -6.41 -12.05 -0.61
N ARG A 34 -7.31 -12.88 -1.17
CA ARG A 34 -8.15 -13.81 -0.40
C ARG A 34 -7.35 -14.92 0.29
N ARG A 35 -6.10 -15.20 -0.12
CA ARG A 35 -5.20 -16.10 0.65
C ARG A 35 -4.89 -15.57 2.04
N TYR A 36 -4.87 -14.24 2.22
CA TYR A 36 -4.51 -13.60 3.50
C TYR A 36 -5.74 -13.19 4.29
N LEU A 37 -6.80 -12.80 3.59
CA LEU A 37 -8.07 -12.39 4.18
C LEU A 37 -9.21 -12.93 3.32
N GLU A 38 -9.72 -14.10 3.66
CA GLU A 38 -10.74 -14.82 2.87
C GLU A 38 -12.00 -13.96 2.63
N SER A 39 -12.33 -13.09 3.59
CA SER A 39 -13.47 -12.17 3.54
C SER A 39 -13.23 -10.93 2.64
N ALA A 40 -12.04 -10.75 2.06
CA ALA A 40 -11.66 -9.56 1.32
C ALA A 40 -12.50 -9.34 0.05
N LYS A 41 -13.03 -8.11 -0.10
CA LYS A 41 -13.84 -7.68 -1.25
C LYS A 41 -13.25 -6.50 -2.01
N SER A 42 -12.31 -5.79 -1.40
CA SER A 42 -11.77 -4.54 -1.95
C SER A 42 -10.35 -4.29 -1.49
N ILE A 43 -9.59 -3.56 -2.29
CA ILE A 43 -8.26 -3.05 -1.94
C ILE A 43 -8.35 -1.52 -1.81
N VAL A 44 -7.82 -0.99 -0.71
CA VAL A 44 -7.60 0.44 -0.52
C VAL A 44 -6.13 0.74 -0.79
N LEU A 45 -5.86 1.49 -1.84
CA LEU A 45 -4.51 1.92 -2.21
C LEU A 45 -4.23 3.31 -1.67
N LEU A 46 -3.12 3.47 -0.97
CA LEU A 46 -2.63 4.75 -0.48
C LEU A 46 -1.35 5.12 -1.21
N ALA A 47 -1.31 6.29 -1.82
CA ALA A 47 -0.12 6.81 -2.49
C ALA A 47 0.35 8.11 -1.84
N PHE A 48 1.68 8.22 -1.72
CA PHE A 48 2.37 9.31 -1.07
C PHE A 48 3.45 9.84 -2.00
N ARG A 49 3.61 11.16 -2.04
CA ARG A 49 4.70 11.82 -2.75
C ARG A 49 5.93 11.86 -1.85
N PRO A 50 7.12 11.55 -2.39
CA PRO A 50 8.35 11.80 -1.67
C PRO A 50 8.52 13.28 -1.33
N LEU A 51 9.30 13.56 -0.29
CA LEU A 51 9.67 14.94 0.04
C LEU A 51 10.36 15.57 -1.16
N ALA A 52 9.93 16.76 -1.58
CA ALA A 52 10.45 17.41 -2.78
C ALA A 52 11.98 17.60 -2.76
N GLY A 53 12.57 17.75 -1.56
CA GLY A 53 14.01 17.81 -1.36
C GLY A 53 14.75 16.57 -1.88
N ALA A 54 14.15 15.38 -1.84
CA ALA A 54 14.75 14.14 -2.33
C ALA A 54 15.17 14.20 -3.81
N PHE A 55 14.46 15.01 -4.62
CA PHE A 55 14.71 15.16 -6.06
C PHE A 55 15.61 16.35 -6.42
N ARG A 56 15.76 17.32 -5.52
CA ARG A 56 16.41 18.61 -5.82
C ARG A 56 17.92 18.61 -5.57
N TYR A 57 18.44 17.66 -4.80
CA TYR A 57 19.88 17.50 -4.61
C TYR A 57 20.51 16.80 -5.82
N GLN A 58 21.42 17.48 -6.51
CA GLN A 58 22.11 16.93 -7.69
C GLN A 58 23.13 15.84 -7.32
N GLU A 59 23.72 15.88 -6.13
CA GLU A 59 24.64 14.85 -5.66
C GLU A 59 23.92 13.62 -5.10
N ASN A 60 24.52 12.45 -5.26
CA ASN A 60 24.00 11.19 -4.73
C ASN A 60 24.33 11.10 -3.22
N THR A 61 23.63 11.89 -2.41
CA THR A 61 23.85 11.93 -0.97
C THR A 61 23.13 10.78 -0.26
N TRP A 62 23.75 10.25 0.79
CA TRP A 62 23.16 9.25 1.69
C TRP A 62 21.77 9.65 2.21
N SER A 63 21.49 10.95 2.30
CA SER A 63 20.21 11.52 2.73
C SER A 63 19.03 11.32 1.76
N LYS A 64 19.26 10.88 0.51
CA LYS A 64 18.18 10.64 -0.46
C LYS A 64 17.27 9.48 -0.06
N MET A 65 17.84 8.38 0.42
CA MET A 65 17.06 7.18 0.76
C MET A 65 16.04 7.40 1.89
N PRO A 66 16.40 8.07 3.01
CA PRO A 66 15.43 8.43 4.04
C PRO A 66 14.27 9.27 3.53
N SER A 67 14.52 10.26 2.66
CA SER A 67 13.49 11.18 2.14
C SER A 67 12.67 10.63 0.97
N TYR A 68 13.22 9.65 0.25
CA TYR A 68 12.60 9.06 -0.93
C TYR A 68 11.84 7.77 -0.63
N LEU A 69 12.33 6.94 0.28
CA LEU A 69 11.78 5.60 0.52
C LEU A 69 11.35 5.41 1.98
N TYR A 70 12.25 5.56 2.95
CA TYR A 70 11.98 5.17 4.34
C TYR A 70 10.90 6.02 5.01
N SER A 71 10.91 7.34 4.78
CA SER A 71 9.88 8.23 5.33
C SER A 71 8.51 7.92 4.75
N ILE A 72 8.45 7.59 3.46
CA ILE A 72 7.20 7.24 2.78
C ILE A 72 6.67 5.91 3.28
N GLU A 73 7.53 4.90 3.45
CA GLU A 73 7.13 3.63 4.04
C GLU A 73 6.57 3.83 5.45
N SER A 74 7.28 4.56 6.30
CA SER A 74 6.86 4.80 7.68
C SER A 74 5.52 5.54 7.75
N ALA A 75 5.35 6.58 6.93
CA ALA A 75 4.09 7.31 6.81
C ALA A 75 2.97 6.40 6.26
N GLY A 76 3.27 5.62 5.21
CA GLY A 76 2.32 4.72 4.56
C GLY A 76 1.82 3.63 5.50
N ASN A 77 2.71 2.96 6.23
CA ASN A 77 2.34 1.93 7.20
C ASN A 77 1.51 2.52 8.35
N THR A 78 1.89 3.69 8.84
CA THR A 78 1.15 4.38 9.91
C THR A 78 -0.26 4.76 9.44
N ALA A 79 -0.37 5.37 8.27
CA ALA A 79 -1.66 5.75 7.69
C ALA A 79 -2.54 4.54 7.36
N ALA A 80 -1.98 3.48 6.79
CA ALA A 80 -2.69 2.24 6.49
C ALA A 80 -3.27 1.61 7.76
N TYR A 81 -2.46 1.53 8.83
CA TYR A 81 -2.93 1.02 10.11
C TYR A 81 -4.07 1.87 10.69
N GLN A 82 -3.88 3.20 10.73
CA GLN A 82 -4.89 4.11 11.28
C GLN A 82 -6.19 4.10 10.47
N LEU A 83 -6.09 3.96 9.14
CA LEU A 83 -7.26 3.84 8.27
C LEU A 83 -7.97 2.50 8.46
N GLY A 84 -7.23 1.38 8.56
CA GLY A 84 -7.78 0.07 8.88
C GLY A 84 -8.55 0.08 10.20
N ARG A 85 -7.96 0.64 11.26
CA ARG A 85 -8.62 0.82 12.57
C ARG A 85 -9.87 1.71 12.49
N PHE A 86 -9.86 2.72 11.64
CA PHE A 86 -11.04 3.52 11.38
C PHE A 86 -12.14 2.69 10.69
N MET A 87 -11.80 1.91 9.67
CA MET A 87 -12.75 1.07 8.94
C MET A 87 -13.34 -0.05 9.81
N GLU A 88 -12.53 -0.68 10.65
CA GLU A 88 -12.97 -1.65 11.65
C GLU A 88 -14.01 -1.04 12.60
N ARG A 89 -13.72 0.14 13.17
CA ARG A 89 -14.63 0.80 14.13
C ARG A 89 -15.90 1.35 13.49
N GLU A 90 -15.79 1.98 12.32
CA GLU A 90 -16.92 2.70 11.71
C GLU A 90 -17.82 1.81 10.87
N PHE A 91 -17.27 0.72 10.31
CA PHE A 91 -17.98 -0.12 9.35
C PHE A 91 -18.02 -1.59 9.75
N GLY A 92 -17.39 -1.98 10.86
CA GLY A 92 -17.27 -3.39 11.25
C GLY A 92 -16.50 -4.23 10.23
N ALA A 93 -15.66 -3.60 9.42
CA ALA A 93 -14.86 -4.28 8.41
C ALA A 93 -13.70 -5.03 9.07
N GLU A 94 -13.18 -6.06 8.40
CA GLU A 94 -11.91 -6.68 8.73
C GLU A 94 -10.83 -6.14 7.78
N CYS A 95 -9.68 -5.76 8.32
CA CYS A 95 -8.61 -5.12 7.53
C CYS A 95 -7.28 -5.85 7.75
N PHE A 96 -6.54 -6.04 6.66
CA PHE A 96 -5.17 -6.54 6.68
C PHE A 96 -4.26 -5.61 5.88
N LEU A 97 -3.02 -5.42 6.34
CA LEU A 97 -2.05 -4.53 5.71
C LEU A 97 -1.12 -5.31 4.81
N VAL A 98 -0.98 -4.84 3.57
CA VAL A 98 -0.01 -5.37 2.61
C VAL A 98 1.20 -4.44 2.57
N GLN A 99 2.40 -4.97 2.83
CA GLN A 99 3.64 -4.19 2.73
C GLN A 99 3.96 -3.84 1.27
N ALA A 100 4.39 -2.59 1.05
CA ALA A 100 4.62 -2.04 -0.29
C ALA A 100 5.96 -2.47 -0.92
N HIS A 101 6.95 -2.84 -0.10
CA HIS A 101 8.23 -3.32 -0.60
C HIS A 101 8.77 -4.44 0.27
N ARG A 102 9.37 -5.43 -0.39
CA ARG A 102 9.78 -6.78 0.06
C ARG A 102 8.74 -7.86 -0.27
N PRO A 103 9.20 -9.04 -0.73
CA PRO A 103 8.33 -10.21 -0.87
C PRO A 103 7.70 -10.52 0.49
N PHE A 104 6.38 -10.69 0.51
CA PHE A 104 5.65 -11.12 1.70
C PHE A 104 5.93 -12.59 2.03
N GLU A 105 6.14 -13.42 0.99
CA GLU A 105 6.56 -14.81 1.08
C GLU A 105 7.94 -14.96 0.43
N LEU A 106 8.82 -15.73 1.07
CA LEU A 106 10.12 -16.18 0.56
C LEU A 106 10.11 -17.71 0.57
N ASP A 107 9.67 -18.29 -0.54
CA ASP A 107 9.68 -19.71 -0.87
C ASP A 107 10.47 -19.94 -2.18
N GLU A 108 10.66 -21.19 -2.60
CA GLU A 108 11.46 -21.48 -3.81
C GLU A 108 10.93 -20.81 -5.10
N GLU A 109 9.63 -20.48 -5.14
CA GLU A 109 8.95 -19.86 -6.28
C GLU A 109 9.10 -18.32 -6.27
N THR A 110 8.87 -17.69 -5.12
CA THR A 110 8.99 -16.24 -4.86
C THR A 110 10.45 -15.78 -4.71
N TYR A 111 11.40 -16.67 -4.43
CA TYR A 111 12.83 -16.36 -4.36
C TYR A 111 13.44 -16.11 -5.75
N ARG A 112 12.92 -16.76 -6.80
CA ARG A 112 13.45 -16.70 -8.17
C ARG A 112 12.94 -15.52 -8.99
N SER A 113 11.96 -14.77 -8.49
CA SER A 113 11.40 -13.59 -9.16
C SER A 113 10.79 -12.65 -8.11
N PRO A 114 11.02 -11.33 -8.17
CA PRO A 114 10.40 -10.41 -7.22
C PRO A 114 8.87 -10.42 -7.41
N ILE A 115 8.19 -11.19 -6.56
CA ILE A 115 6.73 -11.23 -6.47
C ILE A 115 6.31 -10.11 -5.52
N GLY A 116 5.67 -9.08 -6.09
CA GLY A 116 5.01 -8.06 -5.29
C GLY A 116 3.75 -8.64 -4.66
N SER A 117 3.53 -8.33 -3.38
CA SER A 117 2.36 -8.79 -2.61
C SER A 117 1.03 -8.40 -3.28
N VAL A 118 1.01 -7.28 -3.99
CA VAL A 118 -0.04 -6.82 -4.90
C VAL A 118 0.64 -6.17 -6.10
N SER A 119 0.18 -6.44 -7.33
CA SER A 119 0.62 -5.72 -8.52
C SER A 119 -0.43 -4.69 -8.90
N LEU A 120 0.02 -3.47 -9.09
CA LEU A 120 -0.81 -2.37 -9.58
C LEU A 120 -0.53 -2.06 -11.06
N ARG A 121 0.31 -2.88 -11.73
CA ARG A 121 0.57 -2.73 -13.16
C ARG A 121 -0.66 -3.20 -13.91
N HIS A 122 -1.29 -2.30 -14.65
CA HIS A 122 -2.31 -2.65 -15.63
C HIS A 122 -1.63 -3.37 -16.80
N GLY A 123 -2.21 -4.48 -17.24
CA GLY A 123 -1.83 -5.14 -18.49
C GLY A 123 -2.24 -4.34 -19.71
#